data_AF-A0A2Z6RBZ1-F1
#
_entry.id   AF-A0A2Z6RBZ1-F1
#
_cell.length_a   1.000
_cell.length_b   1.000
_cell.length_c   1.000
_cell.angle_alpha   90.00
_cell.angle_beta   90.00
_cell.angle_gamma   90.00
#
_symmetry.space_group_name_H-M   'P 1'
#
loop_
_entity.id
_entity.type
_entity.pdbx_description
1 polymer ?
#
loop_
_entity_poly.entity_id
_entity_poly.type
_entity_poly.pdbx_seq_one_letter_code
_entity_poly.pdbx_strand_id
1 'polypeptide(L)'
;MHRTAFIIRLQCSKFVYQDDLGGLCSECNECEYEIFASINTIITTHVEDESSKEELTQKLNILRRYMRREYIKDLKITSSGTPVHKSCICHYLSHSFGICNLQHFKICNDCVELFHFFDLIKNYVDGELYELLDDYLKKLILWLGHHARKFYLNTYVQVNLDELDEDEAVIIVNYKMRILLHTARETKSQFFGKRG
;
A
#
# COMPACT_ATOMS: atom_id res chain seq x y z
N MET A 1 17.71 -26.24 5.75
CA MET A 1 16.32 -26.56 6.14
C MET A 1 16.16 -26.53 7.66
N HIS A 2 16.36 -25.35 8.29
CA HIS A 2 16.34 -25.17 9.76
C HIS A 2 15.23 -24.23 10.27
N ARG A 3 14.40 -23.68 9.37
CA ARG A 3 13.34 -22.73 9.74
C ARG A 3 12.15 -23.41 10.44
N THR A 4 11.95 -24.70 10.22
CA THR A 4 10.79 -25.45 10.74
C THR A 4 10.90 -25.78 12.23
N ALA A 5 12.12 -25.95 12.77
CA ALA A 5 12.32 -26.41 14.14
C ALA A 5 12.06 -25.34 15.22
N PHE A 6 12.26 -24.05 14.91
CA PHE A 6 11.97 -22.96 15.85
C PHE A 6 10.46 -22.71 15.99
N ILE A 7 9.71 -22.85 14.88
CA ILE A 7 8.25 -22.69 14.81
C ILE A 7 7.53 -23.77 15.64
N ILE A 8 8.00 -25.01 15.58
CA ILE A 8 7.42 -26.14 16.34
C ILE A 8 7.55 -25.93 17.86
N ARG A 9 8.55 -25.18 18.33
CA ARG A 9 8.75 -24.89 19.76
C ARG A 9 7.79 -23.84 20.33
N LEU A 10 7.11 -23.07 19.48
CA LEU A 10 6.12 -22.05 19.86
C LEU A 10 4.66 -22.56 19.72
N GLN A 11 4.44 -23.78 19.22
CA GLN A 11 3.15 -24.29 18.77
C GLN A 11 2.12 -24.69 19.86
N CYS A 12 2.35 -24.40 21.15
CA CYS A 12 1.35 -24.65 22.20
C CYS A 12 0.25 -23.57 22.27
N SER A 13 -0.35 -23.20 21.12
CA SER A 13 -1.53 -22.33 21.02
C SER A 13 -1.43 -20.90 21.60
N LYS A 14 -0.21 -20.41 21.91
CA LYS A 14 0.02 -19.08 22.53
C LYS A 14 0.45 -17.97 21.56
N PHE A 15 0.60 -18.25 20.27
CA PHE A 15 1.13 -17.27 19.31
C PHE A 15 0.33 -17.27 18.00
N VAL A 16 0.01 -16.07 17.51
CA VAL A 16 -0.63 -15.83 16.20
C VAL A 16 0.43 -15.32 15.24
N TYR A 17 0.61 -16.02 14.12
CA TYR A 17 1.50 -15.58 13.05
C TYR A 17 0.76 -14.58 12.14
N GLN A 18 1.36 -13.41 11.92
CA GLN A 18 0.83 -12.36 11.04
C GLN A 18 1.92 -11.95 10.03
N ASP A 19 1.69 -12.23 8.74
CA ASP A 19 2.50 -11.80 7.59
C ASP A 19 2.32 -10.30 7.25
N ASP A 20 1.62 -9.56 8.10
CA ASP A 20 0.92 -8.35 7.74
C ASP A 20 1.68 -7.06 8.13
N LEU A 21 2.82 -7.18 8.83
CA LEU A 21 3.53 -6.03 9.39
C LEU A 21 4.40 -5.33 8.34
N GLY A 22 4.08 -4.05 8.10
CA GLY A 22 4.57 -3.23 6.99
C GLY A 22 6.09 -3.03 6.93
N GLY A 23 6.77 -3.95 6.26
CA GLY A 23 8.14 -3.78 5.79
C GLY A 23 8.27 -2.84 4.57
N LEU A 24 9.49 -2.71 4.06
CA LEU A 24 9.79 -2.09 2.76
C LEU A 24 9.10 -2.90 1.65
N CYS A 25 7.95 -2.39 1.21
CA CYS A 25 7.06 -2.98 0.22
C CYS A 25 7.54 -2.66 -1.21
N SER A 26 7.74 -3.70 -2.02
CA SER A 26 8.05 -3.58 -3.46
C SER A 26 6.97 -2.79 -4.19
N GLU A 27 5.70 -3.02 -3.83
CA GLU A 27 4.56 -2.35 -4.43
C GLU A 27 4.58 -0.84 -4.16
N CYS A 28 5.07 -0.41 -2.98
CA CYS A 28 5.30 1.01 -2.74
C CYS A 28 6.42 1.58 -3.61
N ASN A 29 7.50 0.85 -3.86
CA ASN A 29 8.58 1.35 -4.72
C ASN A 29 8.13 1.47 -6.19
N GLU A 30 7.54 0.41 -6.73
CA GLU A 30 7.04 0.35 -8.10
C GLU A 30 5.95 1.40 -8.34
N CYS A 31 4.96 1.51 -7.45
CA CYS A 31 3.84 2.42 -7.66
C CYS A 31 4.18 3.89 -7.32
N GLU A 32 4.94 4.16 -6.24
CA GLU A 32 5.22 5.54 -5.81
C GLU A 32 6.23 6.25 -6.72
N TYR A 33 7.19 5.51 -7.26
CA TYR A 33 8.30 6.08 -8.02
C TYR A 33 8.22 5.74 -9.49
N GLU A 34 8.08 4.47 -9.85
CA GLU A 34 8.20 4.06 -11.26
C GLU A 34 6.97 4.48 -12.06
N ILE A 35 5.75 4.18 -11.59
CA ILE A 35 4.53 4.51 -12.33
C ILE A 35 4.35 6.03 -12.51
N PHE A 36 4.49 6.83 -11.45
CA PHE A 36 4.37 8.28 -11.57
C PHE A 36 5.46 8.90 -12.46
N ALA A 37 6.67 8.34 -12.46
CA ALA A 37 7.73 8.77 -13.37
C ALA A 37 7.37 8.41 -14.83
N SER A 38 6.90 7.19 -15.07
CA SER A 38 6.48 6.74 -16.40
C SER A 38 5.31 7.55 -16.96
N ILE A 39 4.31 7.90 -16.13
CA ILE A 39 3.20 8.77 -16.57
C ILE A 39 3.73 10.16 -16.91
N ASN A 40 4.64 10.73 -16.11
CA ASN A 40 5.28 12.00 -16.44
C ASN A 40 6.04 11.93 -17.77
N THR A 41 6.78 10.85 -18.02
CA THR A 41 7.45 10.63 -19.31
C THR A 41 6.44 10.64 -20.45
N ILE A 42 5.32 9.91 -20.31
CA ILE A 42 4.24 9.90 -21.31
C ILE A 42 3.72 11.32 -21.58
N ILE A 43 3.42 12.09 -20.52
CA ILE A 43 2.96 13.48 -20.64
C ILE A 43 3.99 14.31 -21.41
N THR A 44 5.27 14.24 -21.03
CA THR A 44 6.33 15.06 -21.66
C THR A 44 6.60 14.69 -23.11
N THR A 45 6.44 13.41 -23.48
CA THR A 45 6.79 12.88 -24.79
C THR A 45 5.65 12.95 -25.80
N HIS A 46 4.40 12.74 -25.36
CA HIS A 46 3.27 12.54 -26.28
C HIS A 46 2.26 13.69 -26.30
N VAL A 47 2.22 14.54 -25.27
CA VAL A 47 1.35 15.72 -25.27
C VAL A 47 2.06 16.83 -26.05
N GLU A 48 1.39 17.46 -27.01
CA GLU A 48 2.02 18.49 -27.85
C GLU A 48 1.99 19.87 -27.19
N ASP A 49 0.83 20.25 -26.65
CA ASP A 49 0.59 21.57 -26.09
C ASP A 49 1.19 21.73 -24.68
N GLU A 50 2.01 22.77 -24.50
CA GLU A 50 2.68 23.05 -23.22
C GLU A 50 1.70 23.41 -22.10
N SER A 51 0.57 24.07 -22.41
CA SER A 51 -0.43 24.39 -21.39
C SER A 51 -1.11 23.13 -20.85
N SER A 52 -1.40 22.19 -21.74
CA SER A 52 -1.96 20.87 -21.42
C SER A 52 -0.96 20.01 -20.65
N LYS A 53 0.34 20.05 -21.01
CA LYS A 53 1.41 19.39 -20.24
C LYS A 53 1.46 19.90 -18.81
N GLU A 54 1.43 21.22 -18.63
CA GLU A 54 1.48 21.84 -17.31
C GLU A 54 0.25 21.45 -16.49
N GLU A 55 -0.95 21.51 -17.08
CA GLU A 55 -2.19 21.08 -16.41
C GLU A 55 -2.14 19.61 -15.97
N LEU A 56 -1.77 18.69 -16.88
CA LEU A 56 -1.69 17.26 -16.60
C LEU A 56 -0.64 16.97 -15.52
N THR A 57 0.51 17.62 -15.57
CA THR A 57 1.58 17.46 -14.58
C THR A 57 1.13 17.96 -13.20
N GLN A 58 0.42 19.09 -13.14
CA GLN A 58 -0.14 19.61 -11.89
C GLN A 58 -1.18 18.64 -11.31
N LYS A 59 -2.13 18.15 -12.12
CA LYS A 59 -3.12 17.15 -11.71
C LYS A 59 -2.47 15.86 -11.21
N LEU A 60 -1.46 15.35 -11.92
CA LEU A 60 -0.73 14.15 -11.52
C LEU A 60 -0.03 14.33 -10.16
N ASN A 61 0.57 15.50 -9.90
CA ASN A 61 1.20 15.79 -8.62
C ASN A 61 0.19 15.91 -7.46
N ILE A 62 -0.97 16.50 -7.73
CA ILE A 62 -2.09 16.55 -6.75
C ILE A 62 -2.54 15.13 -6.42
N LEU A 63 -2.77 14.29 -7.43
CA LEU A 63 -3.13 12.89 -7.24
C LEU A 63 -2.08 12.13 -6.44
N ARG A 64 -0.80 12.27 -6.78
CA ARG A 64 0.31 11.65 -6.05
C ARG A 64 0.29 12.03 -4.57
N ARG A 65 0.09 13.31 -4.27
CA ARG A 65 0.01 13.81 -2.90
C ARG A 65 -1.21 13.25 -2.17
N TYR A 66 -2.36 13.23 -2.82
CA TYR A 66 -3.60 12.68 -2.27
C TYR A 66 -3.40 11.22 -1.88
N MET A 67 -3.01 10.37 -2.83
CA MET A 67 -2.85 8.93 -2.63
C MET A 67 -1.83 8.61 -1.52
N ARG A 68 -0.75 9.40 -1.41
CA ARG A 68 0.30 9.17 -0.43
C ARG A 68 -0.08 9.57 1.00
N ARG A 69 -0.82 10.67 1.16
CA ARG A 69 -0.98 11.32 2.49
C ARG A 69 -2.41 11.56 2.90
N GLU A 70 -3.26 11.96 1.97
CA GLU A 70 -4.63 12.40 2.28
C GLU A 70 -5.57 11.21 2.29
N TYR A 71 -5.41 10.26 1.36
CA TYR A 71 -6.19 9.04 1.27
C TYR A 71 -6.34 8.28 2.60
N ILE A 72 -5.23 8.13 3.36
CA ILE A 72 -5.24 7.42 4.63
C ILE A 72 -6.11 8.15 5.68
N LYS A 73 -6.18 9.48 5.63
CA LYS A 73 -6.98 10.27 6.60
C LYS A 73 -8.48 10.02 6.44
N ASP A 74 -8.89 9.59 5.26
CA ASP A 74 -10.29 9.27 4.99
C ASP A 74 -10.67 7.90 5.55
N LEU A 75 -9.70 7.03 5.87
CA LEU A 75 -9.95 5.71 6.43
C LEU A 75 -10.37 5.82 7.90
N LYS A 76 -11.40 5.04 8.28
CA LYS A 76 -11.98 5.08 9.63
C LYS A 76 -11.88 3.71 10.29
N ILE A 77 -11.70 3.72 11.61
CA ILE A 77 -11.56 2.54 12.46
C ILE A 77 -12.43 2.75 13.70
N THR A 78 -13.03 1.67 14.21
CA THR A 78 -13.78 1.68 15.47
C THR A 78 -12.84 1.76 16.67
N SER A 79 -13.37 1.98 17.88
CA SER A 79 -12.59 1.91 19.12
C SER A 79 -11.97 0.53 19.36
N SER A 80 -12.54 -0.53 18.79
CA SER A 80 -12.06 -1.92 18.86
C SER A 80 -11.06 -2.28 17.75
N GLY A 81 -10.46 -1.29 17.07
CA GLY A 81 -9.47 -1.54 16.01
C GLY A 81 -10.04 -2.14 14.72
N THR A 82 -11.37 -2.19 14.57
CA THR A 82 -12.01 -2.78 13.38
C THR A 82 -12.19 -1.73 12.27
N PRO A 83 -11.82 -2.02 11.01
CA PRO A 83 -12.06 -1.12 9.88
C PRO A 83 -13.54 -0.78 9.74
N VAL A 84 -13.87 0.52 9.67
CA VAL A 84 -15.22 0.94 9.27
C VAL A 84 -15.32 0.81 7.77
N HIS A 85 -16.22 -0.06 7.32
CA HIS A 85 -16.43 -0.33 5.90
C HIS A 85 -16.82 0.93 5.12
N LYS A 86 -16.22 1.10 3.94
CA LYS A 86 -16.63 2.10 2.95
C LYS A 86 -17.06 1.40 1.67
N SER A 87 -18.20 1.85 1.13
CA SER A 87 -18.74 1.37 -0.16
C SER A 87 -17.91 1.74 -1.40
N CYS A 88 -16.87 2.58 -1.25
CA CYS A 88 -16.00 2.97 -2.35
C CYS A 88 -15.13 1.78 -2.79
N ILE A 89 -15.04 1.52 -4.09
CA ILE A 89 -14.20 0.44 -4.65
C ILE A 89 -12.70 0.72 -4.47
N CYS A 90 -12.26 1.98 -4.49
CA CYS A 90 -10.87 2.33 -4.22
C CYS A 90 -10.50 2.20 -2.74
N HIS A 91 -11.50 2.24 -1.85
CA HIS A 91 -11.35 1.92 -0.42
C HIS A 91 -11.55 0.43 -0.13
N TYR A 92 -11.83 -0.38 -1.15
CA TYR A 92 -12.21 -1.78 -0.99
C TYR A 92 -11.01 -2.64 -0.60
N LEU A 93 -11.14 -3.25 0.58
CA LEU A 93 -10.12 -4.08 1.21
C LEU A 93 -9.86 -5.43 0.53
N SER A 94 -10.51 -5.81 -0.57
CA SER A 94 -10.29 -7.13 -1.18
C SER A 94 -8.88 -7.29 -1.75
N HIS A 95 -8.30 -6.22 -2.28
CA HIS A 95 -6.90 -6.22 -2.73
C HIS A 95 -5.91 -6.31 -1.55
N SER A 96 -6.39 -6.14 -0.31
CA SER A 96 -5.62 -6.05 0.92
C SER A 96 -5.70 -7.35 1.74
N PHE A 97 -6.89 -7.95 1.89
CA PHE A 97 -7.16 -9.09 2.78
C PHE A 97 -7.96 -10.23 2.11
N GLY A 98 -8.22 -10.13 0.81
CA GLY A 98 -8.76 -11.22 0.00
C GLY A 98 -10.27 -11.47 0.10
N ILE A 99 -10.98 -11.03 1.15
CA ILE A 99 -12.43 -11.28 1.27
C ILE A 99 -13.14 -10.11 1.94
N CYS A 100 -14.15 -9.56 1.28
CA CYS A 100 -15.15 -8.70 1.90
C CYS A 100 -16.50 -9.02 1.25
N ASN A 101 -17.48 -9.41 2.07
CA ASN A 101 -18.79 -9.87 1.61
C ASN A 101 -19.79 -8.72 1.37
N LEU A 102 -19.31 -7.47 1.45
CA LEU A 102 -20.11 -6.27 1.24
C LEU A 102 -19.93 -5.76 -0.19
N GLN A 103 -20.95 -5.09 -0.71
CA GLN A 103 -20.93 -4.59 -2.09
C GLN A 103 -20.20 -3.25 -2.22
N HIS A 104 -19.41 -3.10 -3.28
CA HIS A 104 -18.62 -1.90 -3.60
C HIS A 104 -18.97 -1.35 -4.99
N PHE A 105 -20.13 -0.72 -5.10
CA PHE A 105 -20.61 -0.17 -6.37
C PHE A 105 -20.36 1.34 -6.52
N LYS A 106 -19.67 1.96 -5.57
CA LYS A 106 -19.45 3.42 -5.56
C LYS A 106 -17.98 3.74 -5.80
N ILE A 107 -17.73 4.86 -6.45
CA ILE A 107 -16.44 5.56 -6.41
C ILE A 107 -16.72 6.85 -5.65
N CYS A 108 -15.95 7.16 -4.61
CA CYS A 108 -16.14 8.42 -3.87
C CYS A 108 -15.53 9.59 -4.64
N ASN A 109 -16.00 10.80 -4.36
CA ASN A 109 -15.52 12.01 -5.05
C ASN A 109 -14.00 12.19 -4.94
N ASP A 110 -13.38 11.78 -3.82
CA ASP A 110 -11.93 11.91 -3.66
C ASP A 110 -11.14 10.91 -4.53
N CYS A 111 -11.74 9.75 -4.83
CA CYS A 111 -11.12 8.72 -5.67
C CYS A 111 -11.50 8.86 -7.15
N VAL A 112 -12.59 9.58 -7.47
CA VAL A 112 -13.06 9.74 -8.86
C VAL A 112 -12.05 10.52 -9.71
N GLU A 113 -11.31 11.44 -9.09
CA GLU A 113 -10.24 12.21 -9.73
C GLU A 113 -9.15 11.33 -10.35
N LEU A 114 -8.88 10.15 -9.78
CA LEU A 114 -7.94 9.20 -10.37
C LEU A 114 -8.45 8.75 -11.75
N PHE A 115 -9.72 8.34 -11.85
CA PHE A 115 -10.31 7.90 -13.11
C PHE A 115 -10.42 9.06 -14.10
N HIS A 116 -10.89 10.22 -13.65
CA HIS A 116 -10.96 11.41 -14.50
C HIS A 116 -9.61 11.82 -15.07
N PHE A 117 -8.53 11.70 -14.30
CA PHE A 117 -7.20 11.97 -14.82
C PHE A 117 -6.78 10.99 -15.92
N PHE A 118 -7.07 9.69 -15.75
CA PHE A 118 -6.76 8.68 -16.77
C PHE A 118 -7.63 8.83 -18.03
N ASP A 119 -8.88 9.25 -17.89
CA ASP A 119 -9.73 9.61 -19.03
C ASP A 119 -9.21 10.88 -19.73
N LEU A 120 -8.75 11.87 -18.95
CA LEU A 120 -8.23 13.13 -19.46
C LEU A 120 -6.95 12.92 -20.28
N ILE A 121 -5.94 12.23 -19.73
CA ILE A 121 -4.66 12.01 -20.42
C ILE A 121 -4.83 11.24 -21.74
N LYS A 122 -5.80 10.32 -21.81
CA LYS A 122 -6.12 9.57 -23.05
C LYS A 122 -6.59 10.45 -24.19
N ASN A 123 -7.12 11.64 -23.93
CA ASN A 123 -7.50 12.59 -24.97
C ASN A 123 -6.29 13.27 -25.63
N TYR A 124 -5.11 13.19 -25.03
CA TYR A 124 -3.89 13.86 -25.50
C TYR A 124 -2.82 12.90 -26.03
N VAL A 125 -3.06 11.59 -25.93
CA VAL A 125 -2.08 10.58 -26.34
C VAL A 125 -2.69 9.60 -27.33
N ASP A 126 -1.84 8.92 -28.08
CA ASP A 126 -2.26 7.91 -29.05
C ASP A 126 -2.95 6.71 -28.36
N GLY A 127 -3.91 6.11 -29.06
CA GLY A 127 -4.63 4.92 -28.63
C GLY A 127 -3.72 3.73 -28.32
N GLU A 128 -2.53 3.65 -28.92
CA GLU A 128 -1.52 2.64 -28.61
C GLU A 128 -1.09 2.63 -27.14
N LEU A 129 -1.21 3.75 -26.42
CA LEU A 129 -0.85 3.86 -25.00
C LEU A 129 -2.00 3.51 -24.05
N TYR A 130 -3.22 3.26 -24.54
CA TYR A 130 -4.40 3.11 -23.69
C TYR A 130 -4.30 1.89 -22.77
N GLU A 131 -3.83 0.75 -23.28
CA GLU A 131 -3.67 -0.47 -22.49
C GLU A 131 -2.62 -0.30 -21.39
N LEU A 132 -1.52 0.39 -21.69
CA LEU A 132 -0.48 0.70 -20.71
C LEU A 132 -1.00 1.62 -19.61
N LEU A 133 -1.77 2.64 -19.98
CA LEU A 133 -2.42 3.54 -19.03
C LEU A 133 -3.44 2.80 -18.15
N ASP A 134 -4.20 1.86 -18.71
CA ASP A 134 -5.13 1.04 -17.93
C ASP A 134 -4.41 0.10 -16.94
N ASP A 135 -3.23 -0.42 -17.30
CA ASP A 135 -2.38 -1.19 -16.39
C ASP A 135 -1.85 -0.31 -15.24
N TYR A 136 -1.41 0.92 -15.54
CA TYR A 136 -0.99 1.88 -14.51
C TYR A 136 -2.14 2.26 -13.57
N LEU A 137 -3.34 2.49 -14.09
CA LEU A 137 -4.52 2.74 -13.27
C LEU A 137 -4.80 1.57 -12.32
N LYS A 138 -4.78 0.32 -12.83
CA LYS A 138 -4.97 -0.88 -12.01
C LYS A 138 -3.92 -0.98 -10.90
N LYS A 139 -2.65 -0.76 -11.21
CA LYS A 139 -1.56 -0.78 -10.23
C LYS A 139 -1.70 0.32 -9.18
N LEU A 140 -2.13 1.52 -9.56
CA LEU A 140 -2.40 2.62 -8.63
C LEU A 140 -3.60 2.31 -7.71
N ILE A 141 -4.65 1.65 -8.22
CA ILE A 141 -5.77 1.17 -7.38
C ILE A 141 -5.27 0.09 -6.39
N LEU A 142 -4.45 -0.85 -6.84
CA LEU A 142 -3.83 -1.86 -5.96
C LEU A 142 -2.98 -1.20 -4.88
N TRP A 143 -2.24 -0.14 -5.22
CA TRP A 143 -1.44 0.63 -4.28
C TRP A 143 -2.28 1.35 -3.21
N LEU A 144 -3.45 1.90 -3.57
CA LEU A 144 -4.41 2.42 -2.58
C LEU A 144 -4.92 1.33 -1.62
N GLY A 145 -5.21 0.15 -2.16
CA GLY A 145 -5.55 -1.03 -1.36
C GLY A 145 -4.42 -1.42 -0.39
N HIS A 146 -3.17 -1.39 -0.86
CA HIS A 146 -2.00 -1.63 -0.01
C HIS A 146 -1.87 -0.58 1.11
N HIS A 147 -2.03 0.70 0.80
CA HIS A 147 -2.01 1.78 1.80
C HIS A 147 -3.10 1.63 2.86
N ALA A 148 -4.33 1.27 2.44
CA ALA A 148 -5.41 0.97 3.36
C ALA A 148 -5.08 -0.23 4.25
N ARG A 149 -4.57 -1.32 3.67
CA ARG A 149 -4.12 -2.52 4.40
C ARG A 149 -3.17 -2.14 5.53
N LYS A 150 -2.11 -1.40 5.17
CA LYS A 150 -1.05 -0.99 6.08
C LYS A 150 -1.59 -0.11 7.22
N PHE A 151 -2.48 0.83 6.91
CA PHE A 151 -3.11 1.67 7.92
C PHE A 151 -3.90 0.84 8.93
N TYR A 152 -4.81 -0.02 8.45
CA TYR A 152 -5.64 -0.85 9.32
C TYR A 152 -4.83 -1.79 10.20
N LEU A 153 -3.80 -2.43 9.65
CA LEU A 153 -2.95 -3.35 10.41
C LEU A 153 -2.15 -2.64 11.48
N ASN A 154 -1.57 -1.48 11.16
CA ASN A 154 -0.84 -0.70 12.13
C ASN A 154 -1.75 -0.27 13.30
N THR A 155 -3.00 0.09 13.02
CA THR A 155 -3.96 0.41 14.09
C THR A 155 -4.42 -0.83 14.85
N TYR A 156 -4.69 -1.95 14.18
CA TYR A 156 -5.05 -3.20 14.85
C TYR A 156 -3.96 -3.66 15.82
N VAL A 157 -2.70 -3.58 15.40
CA VAL A 157 -1.54 -3.87 16.26
C VAL A 157 -1.51 -2.92 17.44
N GLN A 158 -1.74 -1.62 17.25
CA GLN A 158 -1.78 -0.66 18.35
C GLN A 158 -2.88 -1.00 19.36
N VAL A 159 -4.09 -1.32 18.90
CA VAL A 159 -5.21 -1.69 19.79
C VAL A 159 -4.88 -2.96 20.59
N ASN A 160 -4.32 -3.99 19.96
CA ASN A 160 -3.91 -5.20 20.69
C ASN A 160 -2.79 -4.93 21.70
N LEU A 161 -1.89 -3.99 21.41
CA LEU A 161 -0.83 -3.61 22.36
C LEU A 161 -1.42 -2.84 23.55
N ASP A 162 -2.43 -2.01 23.33
CA ASP A 162 -3.10 -1.24 24.37
C ASP A 162 -3.98 -2.13 25.29
N GLU A 163 -4.39 -3.30 24.81
CA GLU A 163 -5.16 -4.30 25.57
C GLU A 163 -4.31 -5.26 26.41
N LEU A 164 -2.97 -5.20 26.31
CA LEU A 164 -2.08 -6.08 27.08
C LEU A 164 -2.16 -5.82 28.58
N ASP A 165 -2.23 -6.90 29.36
CA ASP A 165 -2.09 -6.86 30.80
C ASP A 165 -0.63 -7.11 31.28
N GLU A 166 -0.42 -7.11 32.60
CA GLU A 166 0.90 -7.28 33.23
C GLU A 166 1.50 -8.68 33.01
N ASP A 167 0.69 -9.68 32.63
CA ASP A 167 1.09 -11.07 32.41
C ASP A 167 1.21 -11.43 30.91
N GLU A 168 0.85 -10.52 30.01
CA GLU A 168 0.87 -10.72 28.56
C GLU A 168 2.10 -10.10 27.88
N ALA A 169 2.52 -10.71 26.76
CA ALA A 169 3.65 -10.22 25.96
C ALA A 169 3.41 -10.42 24.46
N VAL A 170 3.75 -9.41 23.67
CA VAL A 170 3.65 -9.45 22.20
C VAL A 170 5.04 -9.51 21.57
N ILE A 171 5.23 -10.45 20.64
CA ILE A 171 6.46 -10.60 19.87
C ILE A 171 6.17 -10.25 18.41
N ILE A 172 6.68 -9.10 17.97
CA ILE A 172 6.60 -8.65 16.58
C ILE A 172 7.89 -9.04 15.84
N VAL A 173 7.77 -9.85 14.79
CA VAL A 173 8.92 -10.29 13.97
C VAL A 173 8.86 -9.64 12.59
N ASN A 174 9.81 -8.75 12.28
CA ASN A 174 9.93 -8.11 10.97
C ASN A 174 10.89 -8.92 10.07
N TYR A 175 10.35 -9.62 9.07
CA TYR A 175 11.08 -10.64 8.29
C TYR A 175 12.10 -10.14 7.25
N LYS A 176 12.50 -8.86 7.28
CA LYS A 176 13.66 -8.38 6.47
C LYS A 176 15.03 -8.61 7.13
N MET A 177 15.06 -9.30 8.27
CA MET A 177 16.23 -9.50 9.12
C MET A 177 16.81 -10.93 8.99
N ARG A 178 18.15 -11.04 8.88
CA ARG A 178 18.84 -12.31 9.17
C ARG A 178 19.01 -12.42 10.69
N ILE A 179 18.29 -13.35 11.33
CA ILE A 179 18.55 -13.69 12.73
C ILE A 179 19.85 -14.50 12.77
N LEU A 180 20.93 -13.89 13.26
CA LEU A 180 22.21 -14.56 13.52
C LEU A 180 22.31 -14.80 15.03
N LEU A 181 22.38 -16.07 15.43
CA LEU A 181 22.35 -16.54 16.82
C LEU A 181 23.46 -16.03 17.75
N HIS A 182 24.41 -15.22 17.27
CA HIS A 182 25.69 -15.02 17.95
C HIS A 182 26.02 -13.57 18.38
N THR A 183 25.17 -12.57 18.12
CA THR A 183 25.48 -11.18 18.52
C THR A 183 24.24 -10.37 18.90
N ALA A 184 24.26 -9.71 20.05
CA ALA A 184 23.21 -8.81 20.54
C ALA A 184 23.19 -7.43 19.85
N ARG A 185 24.16 -7.13 18.97
CA ARG A 185 24.28 -5.85 18.27
C ARG A 185 24.49 -6.09 16.78
N GLU A 186 23.67 -5.42 15.96
CA GLU A 186 23.56 -5.66 14.51
C GLU A 186 24.21 -4.55 13.68
N THR A 187 24.59 -4.87 12.44
CA THR A 187 25.15 -3.92 11.45
C THR A 187 24.32 -3.91 10.16
N LYS A 188 24.29 -2.77 9.44
CA LYS A 188 23.44 -2.55 8.25
C LYS A 188 23.60 -3.61 7.14
N SER A 189 24.74 -4.28 7.05
CA SER A 189 25.04 -5.32 6.06
C SER A 189 24.27 -6.64 6.27
N GLN A 190 23.57 -6.79 7.40
CA GLN A 190 22.85 -8.01 7.76
C GLN A 190 21.37 -8.02 7.34
N PHE A 191 20.91 -6.98 6.62
CA PHE A 191 19.53 -6.84 6.15
C PHE A 191 19.37 -7.29 4.68
N PHE A 192 18.29 -8.00 4.36
CA PHE A 192 17.95 -8.30 2.97
C PHE A 192 17.41 -7.05 2.27
N GLY A 193 17.95 -6.73 1.09
CA GLY A 193 17.44 -5.66 0.22
C GLY A 193 17.89 -4.23 0.58
N LYS A 194 18.85 -4.03 1.49
CA LYS A 194 19.60 -2.77 1.56
C LYS A 194 20.83 -2.91 0.66
N ARG A 195 20.77 -2.37 -0.56
CA ARG A 195 21.97 -2.03 -1.31
C ARG A 195 22.43 -0.68 -0.79
N GLY A 196 23.46 -0.70 0.05
CA GLY A 196 24.35 0.44 0.23
C GLY A 196 25.45 0.38 -0.82
#